data_AF-A0A8X8XM97-F1
#
_entry.id   AF-A0A8X8XM97-F1
#
_cell.length_a   1.000
_cell.length_b   1.000
_cell.length_c   1.000
_cell.angle_alpha   90.00
_cell.angle_beta   90.00
_cell.angle_gamma   90.00
#
_symmetry.space_group_name_H-M   'P 1'
#
loop_
_entity.id
_entity.type
_entity.pdbx_description
1 polymer ?
#
loop_
_entity_poly.entity_id
_entity_poly.type
_entity_poly.pdbx_seq_one_letter_code
_entity_poly.pdbx_strand_id
1 'polypeptide(L)' 'MMKFMKNHSVDDGDKFCADLMRESSNHKALRTFYPSFADIRGDFEWDNLHRLSQKMVEDRNTKVMRDYLSETTMKSEN' A
#
# COMPACT_ATOMS: atom_id res chain seq x y z
N MET A 1 -16.06 -2.07 -16.04
CA MET A 1 -14.93 -2.18 -15.09
C MET A 1 -13.61 -1.70 -15.68
N MET A 2 -12.99 -2.40 -16.64
CA MET A 2 -11.71 -1.95 -17.25
C MET A 2 -11.75 -0.52 -17.83
N LYS A 3 -12.86 -0.11 -18.47
CA LYS A 3 -13.04 1.27 -18.97
C LYS A 3 -13.24 2.30 -17.84
N PHE A 4 -13.84 1.87 -16.73
CA PHE A 4 -14.06 2.70 -15.55
C PHE A 4 -12.73 2.96 -14.82
N MET A 5 -11.93 1.91 -14.60
CA MET A 5 -10.60 2.00 -13.97
C MET A 5 -9.57 2.80 -14.77
N LYS A 6 -9.80 3.01 -16.08
CA LYS A 6 -8.95 3.89 -16.90
C LYS A 6 -9.22 5.37 -16.67
N ASN A 7 -10.44 5.71 -16.25
CA ASN A 7 -10.89 7.10 -16.11
C ASN A 7 -11.01 7.54 -14.65
N HIS A 8 -10.99 6.58 -13.72
CA HIS A 8 -11.10 6.82 -12.28
C HIS A 8 -9.87 6.22 -11.58
N SER A 9 -9.10 7.08 -10.89
CA SER A 9 -7.95 6.62 -10.11
C SER A 9 -8.41 5.81 -8.90
N VAL A 10 -7.64 4.77 -8.56
CA VAL A 10 -7.85 3.91 -7.39
C VAL A 10 -7.11 4.42 -6.15
N ASP A 11 -6.33 5.52 -6.29
CA ASP A 11 -5.55 6.09 -5.19
C ASP A 11 -6.45 6.57 -4.03
N ASP A 12 -7.66 7.02 -4.36
CA ASP A 12 -8.72 7.35 -3.41
C ASP A 12 -9.84 6.31 -3.56
N GLY A 13 -9.77 5.28 -2.73
CA GLY A 13 -10.73 4.17 -2.75
C GLY A 13 -12.16 4.60 -2.47
N ASP A 14 -12.37 5.61 -1.62
CA ASP A 14 -13.71 6.08 -1.25
C ASP A 14 -14.36 6.84 -2.40
N LYS A 15 -13.61 7.76 -3.03
CA LYS A 15 -14.07 8.47 -4.23
C LYS A 15 -14.30 7.51 -5.39
N PHE A 16 -13.40 6.56 -5.60
CA PHE A 16 -13.56 5.53 -6.63
C PHE A 16 -14.84 4.71 -6.42
N CYS A 17 -15.13 4.29 -5.19
CA CYS A 17 -16.34 3.55 -4.86
C CYS A 17 -17.60 4.41 -5.05
N ALA A 18 -17.56 5.68 -4.67
CA ALA A 18 -18.68 6.61 -4.84
C ALA A 18 -19.00 6.85 -6.32
N ASP A 19 -17.98 7.11 -7.15
CA ASP A 19 -18.14 7.30 -8.59
C ASP A 19 -18.62 6.01 -9.26
N LEU A 20 -18.16 4.84 -8.80
CA LEU A 20 -18.60 3.55 -9.32
C LEU A 20 -20.06 3.27 -8.98
N MET A 21 -20.50 3.54 -7.75
CA MET A 21 -21.90 3.39 -7.35
C MET A 21 -22.82 4.37 -8.07
N ARG A 22 -22.30 5.53 -8.47
CA ARG A 22 -23.04 6.55 -9.23
C ARG A 22 -23.18 6.20 -10.71
N GLU A 23 -22.14 5.63 -11.32
CA GLU A 23 -22.11 5.26 -12.74
C GLU A 23 -22.73 3.86 -13.00
N SER A 24 -22.67 2.95 -12.02
CA SER A 24 -23.29 1.62 -12.08
C SER A 24 -24.55 1.55 -11.23
N SER A 25 -25.72 1.71 -11.86
CA SER A 25 -27.04 1.52 -11.23
C SER A 25 -27.34 0.09 -10.75
N ASN A 26 -26.48 -0.89 -11.07
CA ASN A 26 -26.68 -2.29 -10.72
C ASN A 26 -25.90 -2.71 -9.47
N HIS A 27 -26.53 -3.54 -8.63
CA HIS A 27 -25.92 -4.27 -7.50
C HIS A 27 -24.64 -5.08 -7.85
N LYS A 28 -24.27 -5.17 -9.12
CA LYS A 28 -23.03 -5.80 -9.61
C LYS A 28 -21.78 -5.09 -9.08
N ALA A 29 -21.78 -3.76 -8.95
CA ALA A 29 -20.63 -3.03 -8.39
C ALA A 29 -20.37 -3.47 -6.93
N LEU A 30 -21.41 -3.47 -6.09
CA LEU A 30 -21.34 -3.94 -4.71
C LEU A 30 -20.91 -5.42 -4.62
N ARG A 31 -21.43 -6.28 -5.50
CA ARG A 31 -21.11 -7.70 -5.53
C ARG A 31 -19.67 -8.01 -5.94
N THR A 32 -19.01 -7.11 -6.69
CA THR A 32 -17.59 -7.25 -7.03
C THR A 32 -16.68 -6.84 -5.87
N PHE A 33 -17.06 -5.83 -5.09
CA PHE A 33 -16.24 -5.33 -3.98
C PHE A 33 -16.43 -6.11 -2.67
N TYR A 34 -17.65 -6.57 -2.40
CA TYR A 34 -17.97 -7.26 -1.15
C TYR A 34 -17.07 -8.47 -0.86
N PRO A 35 -16.76 -9.35 -1.83
CA PRO A 35 -15.80 -10.44 -1.62
C PRO A 35 -14.42 -9.92 -1.24
N SER A 36 -13.89 -8.92 -1.97
CA SER A 36 -12.56 -8.34 -1.66
C SER A 36 -12.49 -7.72 -0.26
N PHE A 37 -13.56 -7.07 0.23
CA PHE A 37 -13.60 -6.55 1.60
C PHE A 37 -13.80 -7.64 2.67
N ALA A 38 -14.47 -8.74 2.33
CA ALA A 38 -14.62 -9.89 3.23
C ALA A 38 -13.30 -10.67 3.34
N ASP A 39 -12.63 -10.89 2.22
CA ASP A 39 -11.38 -11.66 2.11
C ASP A 39 -10.21 -10.94 2.81
N ILE A 40 -10.17 -9.59 2.81
CA ILE A 40 -9.19 -8.81 3.58
C ILE A 40 -9.25 -9.10 5.10
N ARG A 41 -10.40 -9.52 5.63
CA ARG A 41 -10.52 -9.86 7.06
C ARG A 41 -10.06 -11.28 7.39
N GLY A 42 -10.12 -12.20 6.44
CA GLY A 42 -9.80 -13.62 6.68
C GLY A 42 -8.43 -14.03 6.17
N ASP A 43 -8.04 -13.54 4.99
CA ASP A 43 -6.88 -14.04 4.25
C ASP A 43 -5.68 -13.07 4.30
N PHE A 44 -5.88 -11.83 4.76
CA PHE A 44 -4.79 -10.87 4.84
C PHE A 44 -3.92 -11.13 6.08
N GLU A 45 -2.64 -11.41 5.84
CA GLU A 45 -1.65 -11.67 6.89
C GLU A 45 -1.18 -10.38 7.58
N TRP A 46 -2.03 -9.81 8.44
CA TRP A 46 -1.74 -8.57 9.18
C TRP A 46 -0.44 -8.62 9.97
N ASP A 47 -0.15 -9.74 10.63
CA ASP A 47 1.07 -9.93 11.40
C ASP A 47 2.32 -9.94 10.51
N ASN A 48 2.22 -10.53 9.31
CA ASN A 48 3.32 -10.56 8.36
C ASN A 48 3.57 -9.17 7.76
N LEU A 49 2.51 -8.41 7.45
CA LEU A 49 2.65 -7.01 7.06
C LEU A 49 3.37 -6.22 8.16
N HIS A 50 2.95 -6.36 9.42
CA HIS A 50 3.56 -5.65 10.52
C HIS A 50 5.05 -6.00 10.67
N ARG A 51 5.38 -7.30 10.68
CA ARG A 51 6.76 -7.79 10.75
C ARG A 51 7.62 -7.28 9.60
N LEU A 52 7.10 -7.30 8.36
CA LEU A 52 7.83 -6.80 7.19
C LEU A 52 8.05 -5.29 7.28
N SER A 53 7.04 -4.53 7.73
CA SER A 53 7.15 -3.08 7.89
C SER A 53 8.24 -2.70 8.90
N GLN A 54 8.30 -3.39 10.04
CA GLN A 54 9.36 -3.19 11.05
C GLN A 54 10.73 -3.51 10.48
N LYS A 55 10.88 -4.68 9.86
CA LYS A 55 12.14 -5.10 9.25
C LYS A 55 12.65 -4.11 8.21
N MET A 56 11.78 -3.61 7.32
CA MET A 56 12.17 -2.63 6.30
C MET A 56 12.70 -1.33 6.91
N VAL A 57 12.09 -0.87 8.00
CA VAL A 57 12.55 0.33 8.73
C VAL A 57 13.90 0.08 9.40
N GLU A 58 14.05 -1.06 10.09
CA GLU A 58 15.31 -1.44 10.74
C GLU A 58 16.47 -1.58 9.75
N ASP A 59 16.25 -2.29 8.64
CA ASP A 59 17.22 -2.48 7.57
C ASP A 59 17.63 -1.12 6.98
N ARG A 60 16.64 -0.23 6.76
CA ARG A 60 16.90 1.10 6.21
C ARG A 60 17.68 1.98 7.19
N ASN A 61 17.31 1.97 8.47
CA ASN A 61 18.03 2.71 9.51
C ASN A 61 19.47 2.22 9.65
N THR A 62 19.67 0.91 9.66
CA THR A 62 21.00 0.29 9.71
C THR A 62 21.87 0.74 8.54
N LYS A 63 21.29 0.74 7.33
CA LYS A 63 21.99 1.21 6.14
C LYS A 63 22.37 2.69 6.25
N VAL A 64 21.42 3.55 6.59
CA VAL A 64 21.66 5.00 6.72
C VAL A 64 22.75 5.30 7.76
N MET A 65 22.73 4.62 8.91
CA MET A 65 23.75 4.80 9.94
C MET A 65 25.13 4.32 9.50
N ARG A 66 25.19 3.19 8.79
CA ARG A 66 26.45 2.66 8.22
C ARG A 66 27.04 3.61 7.17
N ASP A 67 26.19 4.11 6.27
CA ASP A 67 26.60 5.04 5.22
C ASP A 67 27.14 6.33 5.86
N TYR A 68 26.43 6.87 6.86
CA TYR A 68 26.87 8.04 7.63
C TYR A 68 28.23 7.86 8.33
N LEU A 69 28.43 6.73 9.03
CA LEU A 69 29.70 6.42 9.68
C LEU A 69 30.84 6.29 8.67
N SER A 70 30.59 5.65 7.53
CA SER A 70 31.60 5.48 6.49
C SER A 70 32.02 6.84 5.91
N GLU A 71 31.08 7.71 5.61
CA GLU A 71 31.35 9.05 5.08
C GLU A 71 32.07 9.97 6.08
N THR A 72 31.73 9.88 7.37
CA THR A 72 32.30 10.75 8.41
C THR A 72 33.70 10.32 8.85
N THR A 73 33.96 9.01 8.98
CA THR A 73 35.30 8.51 9.31
C THR A 73 36.28 8.76 8.17
N MET A 74 35.86 8.55 6.91
CA MET A 74 36.71 8.87 5.74
C MET A 74 37.04 10.36 5.61
N LYS A 75 36.18 11.24 6.12
CA LYS A 75 36.44 12.69 6.17
C LYS A 75 37.37 13.12 7.31
N SER A 76 37.49 12.35 8.38
CA SER A 76 38.39 12.68 9.50
C SER A 76 39.83 12.23 9.29
N GLU A 77 40.07 11.29 8.37
CA GLU A 77 41.40 10.72 8.07
C GLU A 77 42.13 11.42 6.89
N ASN A 78 41.49 12.39 6.23
CA ASN A 78 42.06 13.27 5.20
C ASN A 78 42.23 14.70 5.73
#